data_AF-A0A7J2Z2N4-F1
#
_entry.id   AF-A0A7J2Z2N4-F1
#
_cell.length_a   1.000
_cell.length_b   1.000
_cell.length_c   1.000
_cell.angle_alpha   90.00
_cell.angle_beta   90.00
_cell.angle_gamma   90.00
#
_symmetry.space_group_name_H-M   'P 1'
#
loop_
_entity.id
_entity.type
_entity.pdbx_description
1 polymer ?
#
loop_
_entity_poly.entity_id
_entity_poly.type
_entity_poly.pdbx_seq_one_letter_code
_entity_poly.pdbx_strand_id
1 'polypeptide(L)'
;MKEKEKIKGEIDLEKKIVKLIIDIAMEFGQEKKGSFFIITNRNLKPYYSWLYTNILEKTRVKVNDKRILPLIKKLAELDGAIIIDEDGYLCAYGAQIKKIKQYKGHGTRHSAALGISEVPGTISIISSEEDGAVRIMKGGKTLVEINPFTKTPPTLSEKIAELITSPSLPLIGGGSIGALALGLNPFMAAIVFTGSYIITKSGAKSLSEFLKRGPKAIEEKKEE
;
A
#
# COMPACT_ATOMS: atom_id res chain seq x y z
N MET A 1 -0.76 36.15 -11.20
CA MET A 1 -1.34 35.19 -12.16
C MET A 1 -0.27 34.19 -12.59
N LYS A 2 -0.39 32.94 -12.13
CA LYS A 2 -0.17 31.68 -12.86
C LYS A 2 -0.33 30.56 -11.85
N GLU A 3 -1.60 30.24 -11.67
CA GLU A 3 -2.12 29.03 -11.03
C GLU A 3 -1.46 27.83 -11.74
N LYS A 4 -0.58 27.12 -11.04
CA LYS A 4 -0.02 25.87 -11.55
C LYS A 4 -1.16 24.85 -11.55
N GLU A 5 -1.62 24.48 -12.74
CA GLU A 5 -2.50 23.34 -12.95
C GLU A 5 -1.91 22.11 -12.26
N LYS A 6 -2.49 21.75 -11.10
CA LYS A 6 -2.22 20.50 -10.40
C LYS A 6 -2.47 19.35 -11.36
N ILE A 7 -1.44 18.54 -11.61
CA ILE A 7 -1.54 17.32 -12.39
C ILE A 7 -2.59 16.41 -11.70
N LYS A 8 -3.69 16.14 -12.41
CA LYS A 8 -4.97 15.62 -11.89
C LYS A 8 -4.96 14.16 -11.38
N GLY A 9 -3.78 13.61 -11.05
CA GLY A 9 -3.57 12.24 -10.59
C GLY A 9 -2.70 12.11 -9.32
N GLU A 10 -2.31 13.23 -8.70
CA GLU A 10 -1.41 13.23 -7.55
C GLU A 10 -2.18 13.00 -6.24
N ILE A 11 -1.69 12.10 -5.39
CA ILE A 11 -2.28 11.84 -4.06
C ILE A 11 -1.44 12.58 -3.05
N ASP A 12 -1.95 13.67 -2.50
CA ASP A 12 -1.35 14.38 -1.39
C ASP A 12 -1.81 13.71 -0.08
N LEU A 13 -1.27 12.52 0.21
CA LEU A 13 -1.62 11.79 1.42
C LEU A 13 -0.83 12.29 2.62
N GLU A 14 -1.53 12.47 3.74
CA GLU A 14 -0.85 12.73 5.00
C GLU A 14 0.05 11.55 5.38
N LYS A 15 1.38 11.74 5.32
CA LYS A 15 2.40 10.73 5.63
C LYS A 15 2.13 9.97 6.93
N LYS A 16 1.63 10.68 7.95
CA LYS A 16 1.29 10.13 9.26
C LYS A 16 0.17 9.10 9.20
N ILE A 17 -0.83 9.31 8.34
CA ILE A 17 -1.96 8.39 8.14
C ILE A 17 -1.47 7.13 7.44
N VAL A 18 -0.71 7.26 6.35
CA VAL A 18 -0.15 6.10 5.63
C VAL A 18 0.71 5.26 6.57
N LYS A 19 1.61 5.89 7.34
CA LYS A 19 2.42 5.22 8.34
C LYS A 19 1.56 4.47 9.36
N LEU A 20 0.55 5.14 9.94
CA LEU A 20 -0.34 4.54 10.93
C LEU A 20 -1.03 3.28 10.38
N ILE A 21 -1.55 3.33 9.16
CA ILE A 21 -2.23 2.18 8.54
C ILE A 21 -1.27 1.04 8.22
N ILE A 22 -0.04 1.35 7.77
CA ILE A 22 1.00 0.33 7.60
C ILE A 22 1.33 -0.32 8.95
N ASP A 23 1.50 0.47 10.02
CA ASP A 23 1.80 -0.05 11.36
C ASP A 23 0.69 -1.00 11.86
N ILE A 24 -0.59 -0.64 11.66
CA ILE A 24 -1.72 -1.53 11.99
C ILE A 24 -1.68 -2.80 11.13
N ALA A 25 -1.46 -2.69 9.82
CA ALA A 25 -1.39 -3.86 8.94
C ALA A 25 -0.23 -4.80 9.33
N MET A 26 0.90 -4.24 9.78
CA MET A 26 2.04 -5.02 10.29
C MET A 26 1.69 -5.76 11.57
N GLU A 27 0.99 -5.12 12.51
CA GLU A 27 0.47 -5.78 13.72
C GLU A 27 -0.45 -6.95 13.36
N PHE A 28 -1.39 -6.74 12.43
CA PHE A 28 -2.26 -7.82 11.94
C PHE A 28 -1.47 -8.95 11.26
N GLY A 29 -0.47 -8.62 10.46
CA GLY A 29 0.41 -9.59 9.82
C GLY A 29 1.19 -10.44 10.83
N GLN A 30 1.68 -9.85 11.92
CA GLN A 30 2.33 -10.58 13.01
C GLN A 30 1.39 -11.56 13.70
N GLU A 31 0.12 -11.19 13.85
CA GLU A 31 -0.93 -12.03 14.41
C GLU A 31 -1.53 -13.02 13.39
N LYS A 32 -1.05 -13.03 12.14
CA LYS A 32 -1.64 -13.76 11.00
C LYS A 32 -3.14 -13.50 10.83
N LYS A 33 -3.55 -12.26 11.05
CA LYS A 33 -4.90 -11.78 10.79
C LYS A 33 -4.97 -11.09 9.44
N GLY A 34 -6.04 -11.37 8.70
CA GLY A 34 -6.37 -10.66 7.48
C GLY A 34 -6.82 -9.23 7.78
N SER A 35 -6.34 -8.25 7.02
CA SER A 35 -6.86 -6.88 7.03
C SER A 35 -6.83 -6.30 5.63
N PHE A 36 -7.72 -5.35 5.35
CA PHE A 36 -7.78 -4.67 4.06
C PHE A 36 -8.12 -3.20 4.25
N PHE A 37 -7.13 -2.34 4.01
CA PHE A 37 -7.26 -0.90 4.04
C PHE A 37 -7.12 -0.32 2.65
N ILE A 38 -7.86 0.77 2.40
CA ILE A 38 -7.79 1.56 1.19
C ILE A 38 -7.68 3.02 1.61
N ILE A 39 -6.67 3.71 1.07
CA ILE A 39 -6.49 5.15 1.24
C ILE A 39 -6.67 5.80 -0.14
N THR A 40 -7.51 6.82 -0.25
CA THR A 40 -7.92 7.36 -1.55
C THR A 40 -8.28 8.84 -1.49
N ASN A 41 -7.99 9.59 -2.57
CA ASN A 41 -8.54 10.93 -2.79
C ASN A 41 -9.71 10.95 -3.79
N ARG A 42 -10.28 9.78 -4.05
CA ARG A 42 -11.42 9.59 -4.97
C ARG A 42 -12.63 9.05 -4.23
N ASN A 43 -13.80 9.42 -4.74
CA ASN A 43 -15.04 8.79 -4.34
C ASN A 43 -15.09 7.34 -4.85
N LEU A 44 -14.98 6.38 -3.92
CA LEU A 44 -15.02 4.96 -4.24
C LEU A 44 -16.41 4.32 -4.18
N LYS A 45 -17.49 5.07 -3.87
CA LYS A 45 -18.87 4.53 -3.80
C LYS A 45 -19.27 3.64 -4.99
N PRO A 46 -18.92 3.96 -6.26
CA PRO A 46 -19.24 3.09 -7.40
C PRO A 46 -18.56 1.72 -7.35
N TYR A 47 -17.44 1.61 -6.66
CA TYR A 47 -16.57 0.43 -6.65
C TYR A 47 -16.81 -0.52 -5.48
N TYR A 48 -17.75 -0.24 -4.57
CA TYR A 48 -18.06 -1.13 -3.46
C TYR A 48 -19.55 -1.26 -3.15
N SER A 49 -19.88 -2.25 -2.33
CA SER A 49 -21.15 -2.41 -1.64
C SER A 49 -20.87 -2.62 -0.15
N TRP A 50 -21.79 -2.19 0.71
CA TRP A 50 -21.67 -2.42 2.15
C TRP A 50 -22.05 -3.85 2.48
N LEU A 51 -21.21 -4.56 3.25
CA LEU A 51 -21.56 -5.86 3.83
C LEU A 51 -22.36 -5.72 5.12
N TYR A 52 -22.20 -4.60 5.82
CA TYR A 52 -22.83 -4.31 7.10
C TYR A 52 -23.54 -2.96 7.06
N THR A 53 -24.48 -2.76 7.98
CA THR A 53 -25.17 -1.47 8.17
C THR A 53 -24.17 -0.35 8.38
N ASN A 54 -24.30 0.73 7.60
CA ASN A 54 -23.41 1.88 7.68
C ASN A 54 -23.80 2.81 8.86
N ILE A 55 -23.08 2.73 9.97
CA ILE A 55 -23.29 3.63 11.12
C ILE A 55 -22.52 4.97 10.99
N LEU A 56 -21.69 5.13 9.96
CA LEU A 56 -20.83 6.31 9.77
C LEU A 56 -21.50 7.45 9.00
N GLU A 57 -22.69 7.26 8.41
CA GLU A 57 -23.33 8.30 7.58
C GLU A 57 -23.47 9.65 8.27
N LYS A 58 -23.55 9.64 9.61
CA LYS A 58 -23.77 10.83 10.43
C LYS A 58 -22.55 11.24 11.25
N THR A 59 -21.41 10.56 11.10
CA THR A 59 -20.26 10.76 11.99
C THR A 59 -18.95 10.82 11.20
N ARG A 60 -18.21 11.91 11.39
CA ARG A 60 -16.85 12.04 10.85
C ARG A 60 -15.86 11.52 11.87
N VAL A 61 -15.18 10.43 11.52
CA VAL A 61 -14.25 9.73 12.40
C VAL A 61 -12.84 9.86 11.83
N LYS A 62 -11.91 10.45 12.60
CA LYS A 62 -10.51 10.57 12.17
C LYS A 62 -9.69 9.40 12.71
N VAL A 63 -8.99 8.68 11.84
CA VAL A 63 -8.34 7.41 12.19
C VAL A 63 -7.12 7.57 13.12
N ASN A 64 -6.56 8.79 13.22
CA ASN A 64 -5.46 9.11 14.11
C ASN A 64 -5.89 9.50 15.53
N ASP A 65 -7.20 9.55 15.83
CA ASP A 65 -7.69 9.71 17.20
C ASP A 65 -7.44 8.42 17.99
N LYS A 66 -6.62 8.51 19.04
CA LYS A 66 -6.25 7.39 19.92
C LYS A 66 -7.47 6.69 20.53
N ARG A 67 -8.59 7.39 20.74
CA ARG A 67 -9.82 6.84 21.32
C ARG A 67 -10.57 5.93 20.33
N ILE A 68 -10.40 6.19 19.04
CA ILE A 68 -11.06 5.47 17.95
C ILE A 68 -10.18 4.33 17.43
N LEU A 69 -8.86 4.42 17.59
CA LEU A 69 -7.93 3.41 17.09
C LEU A 69 -8.31 1.95 17.44
N PRO A 70 -8.76 1.61 18.67
CA PRO A 70 -9.24 0.26 18.98
C PRO A 70 -10.45 -0.16 18.14
N LEU A 71 -11.37 0.77 17.86
CA LEU A 71 -12.52 0.53 16.98
C LEU A 71 -12.05 0.29 15.54
N ILE A 72 -11.10 1.09 15.02
CA ILE A 72 -10.55 0.86 13.67
C ILE A 72 -9.96 -0.53 13.54
N LYS A 73 -9.20 -0.99 14.55
CA LYS A 73 -8.66 -2.36 14.58
C LYS A 73 -9.79 -3.40 14.59
N LYS A 74 -10.83 -3.22 15.40
CA LYS A 74 -11.97 -4.15 15.42
C LYS A 74 -12.73 -4.19 14.10
N LEU A 75 -12.88 -3.06 13.43
CA LEU A 75 -13.47 -2.99 12.09
C LEU A 75 -12.58 -3.66 11.04
N ALA A 76 -11.26 -3.66 11.22
CA ALA A 76 -10.31 -4.24 10.27
C ALA A 76 -10.32 -5.77 10.29
N GLU A 77 -10.79 -6.38 11.39
CA GLU A 77 -11.02 -7.83 11.51
C GLU A 77 -12.28 -8.29 10.75
N LEU A 78 -13.16 -7.37 10.32
CA LEU A 78 -14.36 -7.71 9.57
C LEU A 78 -14.06 -8.04 8.11
N ASP A 79 -15.00 -8.72 7.46
CA ASP A 79 -14.93 -8.93 6.02
C ASP A 79 -15.17 -7.64 5.25
N GLY A 80 -14.31 -7.40 4.25
CA GLY A 80 -14.35 -6.21 3.40
C GLY A 80 -13.23 -5.22 3.72
N ALA A 81 -13.23 -4.11 2.99
CA ALA A 81 -12.23 -3.06 3.14
C ALA A 81 -12.67 -1.98 4.14
N ILE A 82 -11.69 -1.43 4.84
CA ILE A 82 -11.76 -0.11 5.45
C ILE A 82 -11.29 0.92 4.43
N ILE A 83 -12.11 1.95 4.18
CA ILE A 83 -11.80 3.04 3.23
C ILE A 83 -11.57 4.32 4.02
N ILE A 84 -10.45 4.97 3.76
CA ILE A 84 -9.97 6.18 4.42
C ILE A 84 -9.68 7.22 3.33
N ASP A 85 -10.05 8.46 3.56
CA ASP A 85 -9.69 9.56 2.66
C ASP A 85 -8.25 10.08 2.88
N GLU A 86 -7.81 11.00 2.02
CA GLU A 86 -6.49 11.62 2.09
C GLU A 86 -6.24 12.42 3.37
N ASP A 87 -7.31 12.91 4.00
CA ASP A 87 -7.30 13.70 5.24
C ASP A 87 -7.34 12.81 6.51
N GLY A 88 -7.44 11.49 6.34
CA GLY A 88 -7.46 10.51 7.41
C GLY A 88 -8.84 10.30 8.06
N TYR A 89 -9.93 10.62 7.37
CA TYR A 89 -11.28 10.26 7.81
C TYR A 89 -11.69 8.89 7.30
N LEU A 90 -12.35 8.13 8.18
CA LEU A 90 -12.97 6.86 7.85
C LEU A 90 -14.22 7.10 6.98
N CYS A 91 -14.19 6.65 5.73
CA CYS A 91 -15.30 6.77 4.78
C CYS A 91 -16.20 5.54 4.77
N ALA A 92 -15.62 4.35 4.91
CA ALA A 92 -16.36 3.09 4.93
C ALA A 92 -15.62 2.00 5.70
N TYR A 93 -16.36 0.99 6.15
CA TYR A 93 -15.84 -0.28 6.67
C TYR A 93 -16.69 -1.42 6.14
N GLY A 94 -16.12 -2.63 6.13
CA GLY A 94 -16.77 -3.79 5.55
C GLY A 94 -17.23 -3.56 4.11
N ALA A 95 -16.44 -2.79 3.36
CA ALA A 95 -16.73 -2.48 1.97
C ALA A 95 -16.34 -3.68 1.09
N GLN A 96 -17.33 -4.35 0.52
CA GLN A 96 -17.10 -5.38 -0.50
C GLN A 96 -16.72 -4.71 -1.81
N ILE A 97 -15.45 -4.82 -2.17
CA ILE A 97 -14.90 -4.23 -3.38
C ILE A 97 -15.34 -5.04 -4.61
N LYS A 98 -15.93 -4.35 -5.58
CA LYS A 98 -16.43 -4.93 -6.84
C LYS A 98 -15.37 -4.99 -7.93
N LYS A 99 -14.40 -4.06 -7.90
CA LYS A 99 -13.30 -4.02 -8.87
C LYS A 99 -12.23 -5.03 -8.46
N ILE A 100 -12.24 -6.19 -9.10
CA ILE A 100 -11.34 -7.30 -8.83
C ILE A 100 -10.37 -7.46 -9.99
N LYS A 101 -9.11 -7.71 -9.68
CA LYS A 101 -8.08 -8.14 -10.65
C LYS A 101 -7.45 -9.41 -10.14
N GLN A 102 -7.45 -10.47 -10.94
CA GLN A 102 -6.94 -11.76 -10.52
C GLN A 102 -5.48 -11.65 -10.05
N TYR A 103 -5.24 -12.01 -8.79
CA TYR A 103 -3.91 -12.10 -8.22
C TYR A 103 -3.58 -13.57 -7.98
N LYS A 104 -2.85 -14.17 -8.93
CA LYS A 104 -2.57 -15.62 -8.94
C LYS A 104 -1.84 -16.05 -7.66
N GLY A 105 -2.26 -17.19 -7.10
CA GLY A 105 -1.69 -17.72 -5.85
C GLY A 105 -2.21 -17.05 -4.59
N HIS A 106 -3.20 -16.16 -4.70
CA HIS A 106 -3.80 -15.47 -3.55
C HIS A 106 -5.33 -15.44 -3.61
N GLY A 107 -5.94 -15.24 -2.44
CA GLY A 107 -7.39 -15.22 -2.27
C GLY A 107 -8.11 -14.00 -2.85
N THR A 108 -9.44 -13.95 -2.63
CA THR A 108 -10.33 -12.91 -3.16
C THR A 108 -10.00 -11.51 -2.64
N ARG A 109 -9.64 -11.37 -1.36
CA ARG A 109 -9.23 -10.10 -0.73
C ARG A 109 -8.00 -9.49 -1.42
N HIS A 110 -7.03 -10.33 -1.78
CA HIS A 110 -5.84 -9.92 -2.53
C HIS A 110 -6.19 -9.44 -3.95
N SER A 111 -7.08 -10.15 -4.62
CA SER A 111 -7.54 -9.79 -5.97
C SER A 111 -8.37 -8.49 -5.96
N ALA A 112 -9.16 -8.27 -4.91
CA ALA A 112 -9.90 -7.04 -4.68
C ALA A 112 -8.96 -5.85 -4.41
N ALA A 113 -7.96 -6.02 -3.56
CA ALA A 113 -6.93 -5.01 -3.30
C ALA A 113 -6.17 -4.62 -4.58
N LEU A 114 -5.73 -5.63 -5.34
CA LEU A 114 -5.04 -5.39 -6.60
C LEU A 114 -5.94 -4.65 -7.59
N GLY A 115 -7.20 -5.05 -7.71
CA GLY A 115 -8.17 -4.43 -8.61
C GLY A 115 -8.48 -2.98 -8.24
N ILE A 116 -8.84 -2.70 -6.99
CA ILE A 116 -9.19 -1.34 -6.57
C ILE A 116 -8.01 -0.38 -6.65
N SER A 117 -6.78 -0.87 -6.48
CA SER A 117 -5.57 -0.06 -6.59
C SER A 117 -5.35 0.53 -7.99
N GLU A 118 -6.02 0.03 -9.04
CA GLU A 118 -5.98 0.63 -10.39
C GLU A 118 -6.73 1.96 -10.46
N VAL A 119 -7.63 2.25 -9.52
CA VAL A 119 -8.33 3.53 -9.49
C VAL A 119 -7.29 4.64 -9.25
N PRO A 120 -7.18 5.64 -10.14
CA PRO A 120 -6.20 6.70 -9.99
C PRO A 120 -6.45 7.47 -8.70
N GLY A 121 -5.44 7.54 -7.85
CA GLY A 121 -5.59 8.20 -6.56
C GLY A 121 -5.83 7.28 -5.38
N THR A 122 -5.73 5.96 -5.59
CA THR A 122 -6.02 4.94 -4.58
C THR A 122 -4.81 4.07 -4.29
N ILE A 123 -4.57 3.80 -3.00
CA ILE A 123 -3.59 2.83 -2.49
C ILE A 123 -4.35 1.81 -1.65
N SER A 124 -4.02 0.53 -1.83
CA SER A 124 -4.54 -0.54 -0.98
C SER A 124 -3.43 -1.17 -0.17
N ILE A 125 -3.68 -1.41 1.11
CA ILE A 125 -2.76 -2.07 2.05
C ILE A 125 -3.50 -3.28 2.61
N ILE A 126 -2.90 -4.46 2.50
CA ILE A 126 -3.49 -5.71 3.03
C ILE A 126 -2.49 -6.44 3.90
N SER A 127 -2.99 -7.10 4.95
CA SER A 127 -2.27 -8.18 5.64
C SER A 127 -2.93 -9.51 5.31
N SER A 128 -2.12 -10.54 5.16
CA SER A 128 -2.56 -11.87 4.79
C SER A 128 -2.72 -12.78 6.01
N GLU A 129 -3.85 -13.50 6.07
CA GLU A 129 -4.12 -14.50 7.10
C GLU A 129 -3.30 -15.80 6.91
N GLU A 130 -2.82 -16.07 5.70
CA GLU A 130 -2.08 -17.30 5.38
C GLU A 130 -0.59 -17.19 5.76
N ASP A 131 0.08 -16.16 5.22
CA ASP A 131 1.53 -15.97 5.35
C ASP A 131 1.92 -14.78 6.24
N GLY A 132 0.96 -14.01 6.75
CA GLY A 132 1.20 -12.82 7.55
C GLY A 132 1.78 -11.64 6.76
N ALA A 133 2.05 -11.78 5.46
CA ALA A 133 2.72 -10.74 4.70
C ALA A 133 1.83 -9.50 4.53
N VAL A 134 2.45 -8.33 4.64
CA VAL A 134 1.80 -7.03 4.39
C VAL A 134 2.14 -6.58 2.98
N ARG A 135 1.13 -6.33 2.15
CA ARG A 135 1.29 -5.93 0.76
C ARG A 135 0.65 -4.58 0.52
N ILE A 136 1.37 -3.70 -0.16
CA ILE A 136 0.89 -2.37 -0.54
C ILE A 136 0.82 -2.28 -2.05
N MET A 137 -0.32 -1.88 -2.60
CA MET A 137 -0.60 -1.91 -4.03
C MET A 137 -1.12 -0.55 -4.51
N LYS A 138 -0.72 -0.20 -5.73
CA LYS A 138 -1.10 1.04 -6.43
C LYS A 138 -0.97 0.81 -7.94
N GLY A 139 -1.90 1.34 -8.72
CA GLY A 139 -1.90 1.19 -10.19
C GLY A 139 -2.05 -0.26 -10.65
N GLY A 140 -2.75 -1.12 -9.88
CA GLY A 140 -2.96 -2.52 -10.24
C GLY A 140 -1.71 -3.39 -10.14
N LYS A 141 -0.74 -2.99 -9.31
CA LYS A 141 0.53 -3.69 -9.06
C LYS A 141 0.86 -3.67 -7.58
N THR A 142 1.50 -4.74 -7.09
CA THR A 142 2.14 -4.76 -5.78
C THR A 142 3.38 -3.87 -5.83
N LEU A 143 3.40 -2.83 -4.99
CA LEU A 143 4.54 -1.95 -4.80
C LEU A 143 5.51 -2.55 -3.79
N VAL A 144 4.99 -2.85 -2.61
CA VAL A 144 5.79 -3.26 -1.45
C VAL A 144 5.21 -4.55 -0.89
N GLU A 145 6.08 -5.44 -0.46
CA GLU A 145 5.72 -6.64 0.29
C GLU A 145 6.64 -6.77 1.50
N ILE A 146 6.07 -6.94 2.68
CA ILE A 146 6.81 -6.94 3.93
C ILE A 146 6.48 -8.22 4.66
N ASN A 147 7.52 -8.96 5.04
CA ASN A 147 7.37 -10.07 5.96
C ASN A 147 7.53 -9.56 7.40
N PRO A 148 6.46 -9.51 8.21
CA PRO A 148 6.52 -8.94 9.55
C PRO A 148 7.34 -9.78 10.55
N PHE A 149 7.69 -11.02 10.21
CA PHE A 149 8.53 -11.89 11.04
C PHE A 149 10.03 -11.67 10.83
N THR A 150 10.41 -10.93 9.78
CA THR A 150 11.82 -10.54 9.56
C THR A 150 12.17 -9.32 10.41
N LYS A 151 13.43 -9.22 10.88
CA LYS A 151 13.93 -8.06 11.63
C LYS A 151 13.82 -6.81 10.76
N THR A 152 12.71 -6.12 10.92
CA THR A 152 12.34 -4.94 10.18
C THR A 152 12.86 -3.72 10.93
N PRO A 153 13.60 -2.79 10.30
CA PRO A 153 14.00 -1.55 10.95
C PRO A 153 12.76 -0.75 11.36
N PRO A 154 12.77 -0.10 12.54
CA PRO A 154 11.62 0.64 13.05
C PRO A 154 11.17 1.79 12.14
N THR A 155 12.05 2.23 11.23
CA THR A 155 11.80 3.31 10.26
C THR A 155 11.25 2.81 8.91
N LEU A 156 10.94 1.51 8.76
CA LEU A 156 10.46 0.97 7.48
C LEU A 156 9.13 1.60 7.06
N SER A 157 8.15 1.68 7.96
CA SER A 157 6.86 2.29 7.65
C SER A 157 6.99 3.75 7.23
N GLU A 158 7.93 4.49 7.84
CA GLU A 158 8.20 5.90 7.51
C GLU A 158 8.77 6.04 6.11
N LYS A 159 9.77 5.22 5.76
CA LYS A 159 10.39 5.24 4.43
C LYS A 159 9.42 4.80 3.35
N ILE A 160 8.60 3.79 3.61
CA ILE A 160 7.55 3.36 2.66
C ILE A 160 6.51 4.46 2.49
N ALA A 161 6.03 5.05 3.58
CA ALA A 161 5.09 6.16 3.51
C ALA A 161 5.68 7.32 2.72
N GLU A 162 6.95 7.69 2.98
CA GLU A 162 7.66 8.71 2.22
C GLU A 162 7.72 8.37 0.73
N LEU A 163 8.08 7.15 0.35
CA LEU A 163 8.17 6.75 -1.06
C LEU A 163 6.80 6.74 -1.75
N ILE A 164 5.75 6.31 -1.07
CA ILE A 164 4.39 6.22 -1.64
C ILE A 164 3.77 7.61 -1.81
N THR A 165 4.13 8.54 -0.92
CA THR A 165 3.63 9.93 -0.90
C THR A 165 4.53 10.91 -1.67
N SER A 166 5.72 10.49 -2.09
CA SER A 166 6.65 11.33 -2.85
C SER A 166 6.11 11.60 -4.27
N PRO A 167 5.99 12.88 -4.67
CA PRO A 167 5.47 13.25 -5.99
C PRO A 167 6.42 12.97 -7.16
N SER A 168 7.71 12.71 -6.88
CA SER A 168 8.79 12.70 -7.86
C SER A 168 9.40 11.34 -8.19
N LEU A 169 8.76 10.21 -7.86
CA LEU A 169 9.25 8.91 -8.32
C LEU A 169 8.82 8.70 -9.77
N PRO A 170 9.72 8.81 -10.77
CA PRO A 170 9.39 8.37 -12.10
C PRO A 170 9.12 6.87 -12.01
N LEU A 171 7.88 6.47 -12.30
CA LEU A 171 7.53 5.09 -12.61
C LEU A 171 8.23 4.72 -13.93
N ILE A 172 9.56 4.61 -13.92
CA ILE A 172 10.34 4.27 -15.11
C ILE A 172 9.97 2.84 -15.51
N GLY A 173 9.60 2.70 -16.78
CA GLY A 173 9.00 1.50 -17.39
C GLY A 173 9.60 0.19 -16.90
N GLY A 174 8.74 -0.66 -16.32
CA GLY A 174 9.17 -1.94 -15.76
C GLY A 174 8.64 -2.29 -14.38
N GLY A 175 7.66 -1.55 -13.84
CA GLY A 175 6.76 -2.02 -12.78
C GLY A 175 7.35 -2.08 -11.36
N SER A 176 6.94 -1.11 -10.55
CA SER A 176 6.85 -1.12 -9.08
C SER A 176 8.10 -1.38 -8.22
N ILE A 177 9.08 -2.17 -8.65
CA ILE A 177 10.20 -2.67 -7.86
C ILE A 177 11.43 -1.75 -7.98
N GLY A 178 11.77 -1.30 -9.20
CA GLY A 178 13.00 -0.51 -9.43
C GLY A 178 12.98 0.86 -8.76
N ALA A 179 11.83 1.55 -8.75
CA ALA A 179 11.70 2.89 -8.17
C ALA A 179 11.81 2.88 -6.63
N LEU A 180 11.30 1.83 -5.97
CA LEU A 180 11.45 1.64 -4.52
C LEU A 180 12.88 1.26 -4.13
N ALA A 181 13.58 0.49 -4.97
CA ALA A 181 14.98 0.15 -4.73
C ALA A 181 15.87 1.40 -4.72
N LEU A 182 15.61 2.40 -5.58
CA LEU A 182 16.43 3.61 -5.70
C LEU A 182 16.44 4.50 -4.44
N GLY A 183 15.36 4.52 -3.66
CA GLY A 183 15.24 5.31 -2.42
C GLY A 183 15.52 4.55 -1.12
N LEU A 184 15.64 3.21 -1.19
CA LEU A 184 15.94 2.36 -0.05
C LEU A 184 17.42 1.98 -0.04
N ASN A 185 18.00 1.69 1.12
CA ASN A 185 19.34 1.09 1.13
C ASN A 185 19.28 -0.39 0.68
N PRO A 186 20.39 -1.01 0.26
CA PRO A 186 20.43 -2.41 -0.21
C PRO A 186 19.79 -3.44 0.74
N PHE A 187 19.98 -3.26 2.04
CA PHE A 187 19.40 -4.12 3.07
C PHE A 187 17.87 -3.97 3.17
N MET A 188 17.36 -2.75 3.06
CA MET A 188 15.93 -2.43 3.07
C MET A 188 15.23 -2.87 1.79
N ALA A 189 15.89 -2.72 0.64
CA ALA A 189 15.44 -3.30 -0.61
C ALA A 189 15.32 -4.82 -0.45
N ALA A 190 16.33 -5.49 0.12
CA ALA A 190 16.21 -6.92 0.40
C ALA A 190 14.99 -7.23 1.28
N ILE A 191 14.71 -6.52 2.37
CA ILE A 191 13.53 -6.81 3.21
C ILE A 191 12.20 -6.62 2.45
N VAL A 192 12.09 -5.53 1.69
CA VAL A 192 10.89 -5.19 0.89
C VAL A 192 10.69 -6.13 -0.31
N PHE A 193 11.76 -6.72 -0.84
CA PHE A 193 11.68 -7.59 -2.02
C PHE A 193 11.77 -9.08 -1.71
N THR A 194 12.43 -9.48 -0.61
CA THR A 194 12.57 -10.89 -0.19
C THR A 194 11.24 -11.44 0.34
N GLY A 195 10.33 -10.58 0.80
CA GLY A 195 8.96 -10.97 1.10
C GLY A 195 8.13 -11.30 -0.14
N SER A 196 8.50 -10.79 -1.32
CA SER A 196 7.67 -10.90 -2.52
C SER A 196 7.85 -12.23 -3.23
N TYR A 197 6.81 -13.07 -3.20
CA TYR A 197 6.73 -14.28 -4.03
C TYR A 197 6.81 -13.97 -5.55
N ILE A 198 6.72 -12.69 -5.94
CA ILE A 198 6.88 -12.21 -7.33
C ILE A 198 8.27 -11.63 -7.56
N ILE A 199 9.31 -12.42 -7.31
CA ILE A 199 10.59 -12.14 -7.93
C ILE A 199 10.47 -12.56 -9.42
N THR A 200 10.04 -11.62 -10.27
CA THR A 200 10.21 -11.81 -11.73
C THR A 200 11.70 -11.91 -12.05
N LYS A 201 12.08 -12.64 -13.11
CA LYS A 201 13.49 -12.81 -13.51
C LYS A 201 14.24 -11.47 -13.65
N SER A 202 13.53 -10.42 -14.06
CA SER A 202 14.02 -9.04 -14.13
C SER A 202 14.14 -8.36 -12.76
N GLY A 203 13.18 -8.56 -11.85
CA GLY A 203 13.22 -8.06 -10.47
C GLY A 203 14.34 -8.71 -9.63
N ALA A 204 14.56 -10.01 -9.81
CA ALA A 204 15.68 -10.75 -9.18
C ALA A 204 17.02 -10.16 -9.60
N LYS A 205 17.18 -9.93 -10.91
CA LYS A 205 18.41 -9.39 -11.50
C LYS A 205 18.66 -7.96 -11.02
N SER A 206 17.63 -7.11 -11.02
CA SER A 206 17.70 -5.74 -10.51
C SER A 206 18.02 -5.69 -9.01
N LEU A 207 17.44 -6.58 -8.20
CA LEU A 207 17.75 -6.69 -6.77
C LEU A 207 19.19 -7.18 -6.54
N SER A 208 19.62 -8.17 -7.31
CA SER A 208 20.99 -8.71 -7.22
C SER A 208 22.04 -7.69 -7.66
N GLU A 209 21.74 -6.89 -8.70
CA GLU A 209 22.60 -5.81 -9.18
C GLU A 209 22.63 -4.67 -8.15
N PHE A 210 21.49 -4.32 -7.57
CA PHE A 210 21.39 -3.31 -6.51
C PHE A 210 22.14 -3.71 -5.23
N LEU A 211 22.03 -4.98 -4.81
CA LEU A 211 22.76 -5.51 -3.66
C LEU A 211 24.28 -5.53 -3.88
N LYS A 212 24.73 -5.78 -5.11
CA LYS A 212 26.16 -5.84 -5.46
C LYS A 212 26.79 -4.46 -5.68
N ARG A 213 26.04 -3.50 -6.22
CA ARG A 213 26.58 -2.22 -6.72
C ARG A 213 26.04 -0.98 -5.99
N GLY A 214 25.06 -1.12 -5.11
CA GLY A 214 24.41 0.01 -4.44
C GLY A 214 23.61 0.89 -5.41
N PRO A 215 23.12 2.07 -4.96
CA PRO A 215 22.20 2.92 -5.74
C PRO A 215 22.77 3.49 -7.05
N LYS A 216 24.09 3.43 -7.28
CA LYS A 216 24.72 3.91 -8.52
C LYS A 216 24.54 2.98 -9.73
N ALA A 217 24.05 1.75 -9.54
CA ALA A 217 24.04 0.72 -10.59
C ALA A 217 23.05 0.96 -11.75
N ILE A 218 22.08 1.85 -11.58
CA ILE A 218 20.94 2.01 -12.51
C ILE A 218 21.09 3.28 -13.37
N GLU A 219 21.97 4.22 -12.99
CA GLU A 219 22.25 5.41 -13.81
C GLU A 219 22.97 5.06 -15.12
N GLU A 220 23.75 3.98 -15.16
CA GLU A 220 24.52 3.56 -16.34
C GLU A 220 23.67 2.98 -17.49
N LYS A 221 22.38 2.71 -17.30
CA LYS A 221 21.50 2.18 -18.37
C LYS A 221 20.74 3.24 -19.17
N LYS A 222 21.03 4.53 -18.96
CA LYS A 222 20.37 5.63 -19.69
C LYS A 222 21.02 5.98 -21.04
N GLU A 223 22.15 5.38 -21.40
CA GLU A 223 22.93 5.76 -22.60
C GLU A 223 23.04 4.70 -23.71
N GLU A 224 22.18 3.67 -23.73
CA GLU A 224 22.04 2.78 -24.91
C GLU A 224 20.59 2.66 -25.40
#